data_AF-A0A2W4M3L2-F1
#
_entry.id   AF-A0A2W4M3L2-F1
#
_cell.length_a   1.000
_cell.length_b   1.000
_cell.length_c   1.000
_cell.angle_alpha   90.00
_cell.angle_beta   90.00
_cell.angle_gamma   90.00
#
_symmetry.space_group_name_H-M   'P 1'
#
loop_
_entity.id
_entity.type
_entity.pdbx_description
1 polymer ?
#
loop_
_entity_poly.entity_id
_entity_poly.type
_entity_poly.pdbx_seq_one_letter_code
_entity_poly.pdbx_strand_id
1 'polypeptide(L)'
;MTTAVITQRALRSSRLVAVTLVVAAAALTALAAQWRFHLPFTPVPITGQTFAVLLTGAALGWRLGAAGQMLYFAAGTLRPRLFTNPG
;
A
#
# COMPACT_ATOMS: atom_id res chain seq x y z
N MET A 1 28.73 23.90 -12.21
CA MET A 1 28.24 22.61 -12.76
C MET A 1 28.09 21.49 -11.72
N THR A 2 28.75 21.55 -10.56
CA THR A 2 28.73 20.49 -9.51
C THR A 2 27.50 20.48 -8.60
N THR A 3 26.90 21.65 -8.30
CA THR A 3 25.73 21.73 -7.40
C THR A 3 24.49 21.03 -7.98
N ALA A 4 24.30 21.10 -9.30
CA ALA A 4 23.17 20.47 -9.98
C ALA A 4 23.23 18.93 -9.90
N VAL A 5 24.42 18.33 -9.96
CA VAL A 5 24.61 16.88 -9.92
C VAL A 5 24.30 16.30 -8.53
N ILE A 6 24.72 17.00 -7.47
CA ILE A 6 24.46 16.59 -6.07
C ILE A 6 22.95 16.67 -5.78
N THR A 7 22.29 17.77 -6.18
CA THR A 7 20.85 17.95 -6.02
C THR A 7 20.07 16.90 -6.83
N GLN A 8 20.46 16.60 -8.07
CA GLN A 8 19.79 15.57 -8.85
C GLN A 8 19.93 14.17 -8.25
N ARG A 9 21.10 13.83 -7.70
CA ARG A 9 21.32 12.51 -7.06
C ARG A 9 20.51 12.37 -5.77
N ALA A 10 20.45 13.43 -4.97
CA ALA A 10 19.64 13.49 -3.76
C ALA A 10 18.14 13.39 -4.07
N LEU A 11 17.64 14.17 -5.03
CA LEU A 11 16.24 14.12 -5.46
C LEU A 11 15.85 12.77 -6.07
N ARG A 12 16.74 12.15 -6.86
CA ARG A 12 16.53 10.83 -7.45
C ARG A 12 16.48 9.74 -6.37
N SER A 13 17.38 9.79 -5.37
CA SER A 13 17.36 8.86 -4.24
C SER A 13 16.06 8.98 -3.44
N SER A 14 15.65 10.20 -3.08
CA SER A 14 14.39 10.42 -2.36
C SER A 14 13.15 9.98 -3.15
N ARG A 15 13.13 10.18 -4.48
CA ARG A 15 12.04 9.68 -5.33
C ARG A 15 11.99 8.16 -5.41
N LEU A 16 13.13 7.50 -5.54
CA LEU A 16 13.20 6.04 -5.55
C LEU A 16 12.73 5.47 -4.22
N VAL A 17 13.17 6.04 -3.09
CA VAL A 17 12.70 5.64 -1.75
C VAL A 17 11.19 5.82 -1.63
N ALA A 18 10.65 6.96 -2.06
CA ALA A 18 9.20 7.21 -2.02
C ALA A 18 8.41 6.18 -2.84
N VAL A 19 8.87 5.85 -4.06
CA VAL A 19 8.23 4.83 -4.91
C VAL A 19 8.28 3.46 -4.25
N THR A 20 9.44 3.07 -3.71
CA THR A 20 9.59 1.78 -3.01
C THR A 20 8.64 1.68 -1.81
N LEU A 21 8.52 2.74 -1.02
CA LEU A 21 7.62 2.77 0.14
C LEU A 21 6.14 2.70 -0.27
N VAL A 22 5.74 3.37 -1.35
CA VAL A 22 4.38 3.31 -1.91
C VAL A 22 4.05 1.89 -2.39
N VAL A 23 4.98 1.23 -3.10
CA VAL A 23 4.81 -0.15 -3.56
C VAL A 23 4.75 -1.11 -2.37
N ALA A 24 5.61 -0.93 -1.37
CA ALA A 24 5.60 -1.74 -0.15
C ALA A 24 4.29 -1.59 0.64
N ALA A 25 3.74 -0.38 0.74
CA ALA A 25 2.44 -0.12 1.36
C ALA A 25 1.29 -0.85 0.64
N ALA A 26 1.27 -0.78 -0.69
CA ALA A 26 0.28 -1.47 -1.51
C ALA A 26 0.38 -3.00 -1.35
N ALA A 27 1.60 -3.55 -1.39
CA ALA A 27 1.86 -4.97 -1.21
C ALA A 27 1.47 -5.46 0.20
N LEU A 28 1.82 -4.70 1.25
CA LEU A 28 1.43 -5.01 2.62
C LEU A 28 -0.09 -5.03 2.78
N THR A 29 -0.79 -4.06 2.18
CA THR A 29 -2.26 -4.01 2.18
C THR A 29 -2.87 -5.21 1.48
N ALA A 30 -2.34 -5.61 0.32
CA ALA A 30 -2.80 -6.77 -0.41
C ALA A 30 -2.58 -8.09 0.35
N LEU A 31 -1.45 -8.23 1.05
CA LEU A 31 -1.17 -9.38 1.89
C LEU A 31 -2.11 -9.42 3.10
N ALA A 32 -2.31 -8.29 3.77
CA ALA A 32 -3.20 -8.18 4.92
C ALA A 32 -4.68 -8.43 4.55
N ALA A 33 -5.09 -8.10 3.32
CA ALA A 33 -6.44 -8.39 2.82
C ALA A 33 -6.73 -9.90 2.68
N GLN A 34 -5.70 -10.74 2.60
CA GLN A 34 -5.86 -12.21 2.51
C GLN A 34 -6.23 -12.85 3.85
N TRP A 35 -5.91 -12.19 4.97
CA TRP A 35 -6.26 -12.68 6.30
C TRP A 35 -7.71 -12.31 6.61
N ARG A 36 -8.60 -13.30 6.45
CA ARG A 36 -10.05 -13.15 6.65
C ARG A 36 -10.54 -14.12 7.71
N PHE A 37 -11.18 -13.59 8.74
CA PHE A 37 -11.85 -14.38 9.77
C PHE A 37 -13.36 -14.22 9.60
N HIS A 38 -14.04 -15.35 9.32
CA HIS A 38 -15.48 -15.42 9.28
C HIS A 38 -15.99 -15.62 10.71
N LEU A 39 -16.65 -14.61 11.25
CA LEU A 39 -17.35 -14.74 12.53
C LEU A 39 -18.73 -15.36 12.26
N PRO A 40 -19.16 -16.37 13.02
CA PRO A 40 -20.44 -17.06 12.78
C PRO A 40 -21.67 -16.16 12.99
N PHE A 41 -21.50 -14.98 13.59
CA PHE A 41 -22.57 -14.03 13.90
C PHE A 41 -22.72 -12.90 12.87
N THR A 42 -21.76 -12.72 11.95
CA THR A 42 -21.79 -11.62 10.98
C THR A 42 -21.53 -12.13 9.56
N PRO A 43 -22.40 -11.81 8.59
CA PRO A 43 -22.21 -12.20 7.18
C PRO A 43 -21.02 -11.53 6.50
N VAL A 44 -20.40 -10.53 7.14
CA VAL A 44 -19.23 -9.81 6.61
C VAL A 44 -17.95 -10.33 7.27
N PRO A 45 -16.99 -10.87 6.51
CA PRO A 45 -15.72 -11.31 7.07
C PRO A 45 -14.89 -10.13 7.57
N ILE A 46 -14.31 -10.27 8.77
CA ILE A 46 -13.34 -9.30 9.28
C ILE A 46 -12.01 -9.59 8.57
N THR A 47 -11.41 -8.55 7.98
CA THR A 47 -10.16 -8.66 7.21
C THR A 47 -9.06 -7.79 7.78
N GLY A 48 -7.79 -8.15 7.56
CA GLY A 48 -6.63 -7.36 7.96
C GLY A 48 -6.43 -6.06 7.16
N GLN A 49 -7.30 -5.77 6.18
CA GLN A 49 -7.10 -4.66 5.24
C GLN A 49 -7.17 -3.28 5.92
N THR A 50 -8.11 -3.08 6.85
CA THR A 50 -8.24 -1.80 7.58
C THR A 50 -7.05 -1.52 8.49
N PHE A 51 -6.54 -2.56 9.16
CA PHE A 51 -5.31 -2.47 9.94
C PHE A 51 -4.13 -2.05 9.06
N ALA A 52 -3.97 -2.66 7.88
CA ALA A 52 -2.90 -2.30 6.96
C ALA A 52 -3.00 -0.86 6.45
N VAL A 53 -4.20 -0.35 6.16
CA VAL A 53 -4.41 1.05 5.75
C VAL A 53 -3.97 2.02 6.85
N LEU A 54 -4.35 1.75 8.10
CA LEU A 54 -3.98 2.61 9.24
C LEU A 54 -2.48 2.52 9.52
N LEU A 55 -1.91 1.33 9.44
CA LEU A 55 -0.48 1.09 9.65
C LEU A 55 0.37 1.81 8.59
N THR A 56 0.00 1.72 7.31
CA THR A 56 0.74 2.42 6.24
C THR A 56 0.58 3.93 6.35
N GLY A 57 -0.60 4.43 6.69
CA GLY A 57 -0.83 5.85 6.95
C GLY A 57 -0.02 6.39 8.13
N ALA A 58 0.08 5.62 9.22
CA ALA A 58 0.85 5.99 10.41
C ALA A 58 2.37 5.87 10.20
N ALA A 59 2.84 4.82 9.51
CA ALA A 59 4.26 4.56 9.32
C ALA A 59 4.91 5.42 8.23
N LEU A 60 4.18 5.72 7.15
CA LEU A 60 4.70 6.42 5.96
C LEU A 60 4.23 7.88 5.86
N GLY A 61 3.29 8.27 6.73
CA GLY A 61 2.62 9.57 6.68
C GLY A 61 1.52 9.65 5.60
N TRP A 62 0.73 10.72 5.66
CA TRP A 62 -0.49 10.85 4.85
C TRP A 62 -0.25 10.83 3.34
N ARG A 63 0.88 11.36 2.85
CA ARG A 63 1.18 11.46 1.41
C ARG A 63 1.55 10.11 0.79
N LEU A 64 2.49 9.39 1.42
CA LEU A 64 2.96 8.10 0.91
C LEU A 64 1.95 6.98 1.22
N GLY A 65 1.27 7.05 2.36
CA GLY A 65 0.16 6.13 2.69
C GLY A 65 -1.01 6.27 1.72
N ALA A 66 -1.45 7.51 1.41
CA ALA A 66 -2.51 7.73 0.42
C ALA A 66 -2.10 7.29 -0.98
N ALA A 67 -0.87 7.57 -1.41
CA ALA A 67 -0.35 7.10 -2.69
C ALA A 67 -0.27 5.56 -2.75
N GLY A 68 0.13 4.90 -1.66
CA GLY A 68 0.11 3.44 -1.50
C GLY A 68 -1.29 2.87 -1.66
N GLN A 69 -2.29 3.49 -1.04
CA GLN A 69 -3.67 2.98 -1.12
C GLN A 69 -4.28 3.24 -2.49
N MET A 70 -4.00 4.36 -3.14
CA MET A 70 -4.38 4.58 -4.54
C MET A 70 -3.78 3.54 -5.47
N LEU A 71 -2.49 3.21 -5.28
CA LEU A 71 -1.83 2.16 -6.05
C LEU A 71 -2.46 0.78 -5.79
N TYR A 72 -2.78 0.46 -4.54
CA TYR A 72 -3.52 -0.76 -4.20
C TYR A 72 -4.89 -0.84 -4.87
N PHE A 73 -5.67 0.26 -4.85
CA PHE A 73 -6.95 0.34 -5.53
C PHE A 73 -6.82 0.15 -7.04
N ALA A 74 -5.86 0.82 -7.68
CA ALA A 74 -5.59 0.66 -9.11
C ALA A 74 -5.15 -0.78 -9.45
N ALA A 75 -4.33 -1.41 -8.60
CA ALA A 75 -3.93 -2.80 -8.78
C ALA A 75 -5.11 -3.77 -8.63
N GLY A 76 -6.03 -3.50 -7.70
CA GLY A 76 -7.22 -4.32 -7.49
C GLY A 76 -8.28 -4.18 -8.58
N THR A 77 -8.40 -3.03 -9.25
CA THR A 77 -9.28 -2.91 -10.43
C THR A 77 -8.74 -3.69 -11.62
N LEU A 78 -7.42 -3.74 -11.80
CA LEU A 78 -6.76 -4.58 -12.82
C LEU A 78 -6.83 -6.07 -12.49
N ARG A 79 -6.74 -6.44 -11.22
CA ARG A 79 -6.84 -7.82 -10.74
C ARG A 79 -7.90 -7.90 -9.64
N PRO A 80 -9.17 -8.19 -9.98
CA PRO A 80 -10.24 -8.32 -8.99
C PRO A 80 -9.93 -9.35 -7.89
N ARG A 81 -9.10 -10.36 -8.22
CA ARG A 81 -8.62 -11.37 -7.26
C ARG A 81 -7.71 -10.82 -6.15
N LEU A 82 -7.17 -9.61 -6.30
CA LEU A 82 -6.41 -8.96 -5.24
C LEU A 82 -7.30 -8.58 -4.05
N PHE A 83 -8.55 -8.21 -4.31
CA PHE A 83 -9.51 -7.93 -3.26
C PHE A 83 -10.03 -9.21 -2.63
N THR A 84 -10.15 -10.30 -3.40
CA THR A 84 -10.86 -11.51 -2.98
C THR A 84 -10.33 -12.75 -3.72
N ASN A 85 -9.94 -13.79 -2.99
CA ASN A 85 -9.71 -15.11 -3.59
C ASN A 85 -11.09 -15.80 -3.76
N PRO A 86 -11.48 -16.30 -4.95
CA PRO A 86 -12.66 -17.15 -5.08
C PRO A 86 -12.31 -18.54 -4.56
N GLY A 87 -12.53 -18.72 -3.26
CA GLY A 87 -12.63 -20.00 -2.57
C GLY A 87 -13.87 -19.94 -1.71
#